data_AF-A0A1D1XWV4-F1
#
_entry.id   AF-A0A1D1XWV4-F1
#
_cell.length_a   1.000
_cell.length_b   1.000
_cell.length_c   1.000
_cell.angle_alpha   90.00
_cell.angle_beta   90.00
_cell.angle_gamma   90.00
#
_symmetry.space_group_name_H-M   'P 1'
#
loop_
_entity.id
_entity.type
_entity.pdbx_description
1 polymer ?
#
loop_
_entity_poly.entity_id
_entity_poly.type
_entity_poly.pdbx_seq_one_letter_code
_entity_poly.pdbx_strand_id
1 'polypeptide(L)'
;TGGGGVVGEGDPKALALALARRPAQIRRGVRAHDAPLLQRRSEEGSGGQVLRSASPEVRERGRPTHVKRALAAAEMSREPSPPRRPVLSALRDGPGGNLVDDGDRGSILLNQLEHILESDTLINELGFVHPTQISELNAQSRASGLASFSNAMPTGGILNEHIPEQGGILYDETVFWYSDHKLAISITELSQLYGAVLKVFFNSIREYKASPDPDQFLQNDVLKHSKALLLLSCDFGSAWNSRKLVILRIPRLSLFMYELQLSALILSHSPKSESSWSHRRWVIKHIARICEDVPKIIGQESELVNKIAEKSKMNYRAWNHRCWLISYMTRSQVLDELNKSKKWAELHVADNCCFQFRRQLMLKMVEGNFVVHYGNAGFDIKSDMHMLWEDELKWNCSLIQHYIGRENELQLLLSCLNAPYDELEDGEIQ
;
A
#
# COMPACT_ATOMS: atom_id res chain seq x y z
N THR A 1 -16.53 -8.54 62.07
CA THR A 1 -15.07 -8.33 62.07
C THR A 1 -14.44 -9.62 61.54
N GLY A 2 -14.27 -9.83 60.24
CA GLY A 2 -13.56 -9.03 59.26
C GLY A 2 -12.46 -9.95 58.69
N GLY A 3 -12.76 -10.66 57.59
CA GLY A 3 -11.82 -11.52 56.88
C GLY A 3 -11.51 -10.91 55.52
N GLY A 4 -10.28 -10.42 55.35
CA GLY A 4 -9.77 -9.91 54.08
C GLY A 4 -8.88 -10.96 53.41
N GLY A 5 -9.35 -11.53 52.30
CA GLY A 5 -8.55 -12.34 51.38
C GLY A 5 -8.07 -11.47 50.22
N VAL A 6 -6.76 -11.46 50.03
CA VAL A 6 -6.04 -10.77 48.94
C VAL A 6 -6.31 -11.50 47.62
N VAL A 7 -6.86 -10.80 46.62
CA VAL A 7 -6.95 -11.28 45.22
C VAL A 7 -5.78 -10.66 44.46
N GLY A 8 -4.93 -11.51 43.88
CA GLY A 8 -3.76 -11.12 43.11
C GLY A 8 -4.13 -10.57 41.73
N GLU A 9 -3.47 -9.49 41.35
CA GLU A 9 -3.49 -8.91 39.99
C GLU A 9 -2.99 -9.92 38.96
N GLY A 10 -3.84 -10.22 37.97
CA GLY A 10 -3.45 -10.98 36.77
C GLY A 10 -2.63 -10.11 35.81
N ASP A 11 -1.49 -10.64 35.35
CA ASP A 11 -0.56 -9.98 34.42
C ASP A 11 -1.21 -9.64 33.06
N PRO A 12 -1.33 -8.35 32.68
CA PRO A 12 -1.97 -7.92 31.43
C PRO A 12 -1.28 -8.42 30.15
N LYS A 13 -0.07 -8.99 30.23
CA LYS A 13 0.57 -9.65 29.07
C LYS A 13 -0.07 -10.98 28.67
N ALA A 14 -0.74 -11.67 29.59
CA ALA A 14 -1.36 -12.97 29.30
C ALA A 14 -2.59 -12.82 28.39
N LEU A 15 -3.36 -11.74 28.57
CA LEU A 15 -4.59 -11.46 27.80
C LEU A 15 -4.28 -11.05 26.34
N ALA A 16 -3.21 -10.27 26.14
CA ALA A 16 -2.76 -9.88 24.80
C ALA A 16 -2.27 -11.07 23.94
N LEU A 17 -1.76 -12.13 24.59
CA LEU A 17 -1.29 -13.35 23.92
C LEU A 17 -2.41 -14.32 23.55
N ALA A 18 -3.54 -14.29 24.26
CA ALA A 18 -4.72 -15.09 23.94
C ALA A 18 -5.45 -14.59 22.68
N LEU A 19 -5.52 -13.26 22.49
CA LEU A 19 -6.19 -12.61 21.36
C LEU A 19 -5.41 -12.68 20.03
N ALA A 20 -4.15 -13.15 20.04
CA ALA A 20 -3.29 -13.21 18.87
C ALA A 20 -3.37 -14.55 18.07
N ARG A 21 -4.18 -15.53 18.49
CA ARG A 21 -4.26 -16.83 17.80
C ARG A 21 -5.32 -16.83 16.70
N ARG A 22 -4.89 -17.02 15.44
CA ARG A 22 -5.77 -17.25 14.26
C ARG A 22 -6.54 -18.59 14.38
N PRO A 23 -7.79 -18.70 13.91
CA PRO A 23 -8.53 -19.96 13.97
C PRO A 23 -8.14 -20.91 12.85
N ALA A 24 -7.88 -22.17 13.22
CA ALA A 24 -7.80 -23.32 12.33
C ALA A 24 -9.21 -23.85 12.00
N GLN A 25 -9.34 -24.42 10.80
CA GLN A 25 -10.57 -24.90 10.17
C GLN A 25 -11.42 -25.84 11.04
N ILE A 26 -12.72 -25.54 11.12
CA ILE A 26 -13.75 -26.42 11.69
C ILE A 26 -14.10 -27.51 10.66
N ARG A 27 -13.92 -28.78 11.03
CA ARG A 27 -14.46 -29.93 10.29
C ARG A 27 -15.64 -30.51 11.07
N ARG A 28 -16.80 -30.60 10.40
CA ARG A 28 -18.06 -31.23 10.87
C ARG A 28 -17.87 -32.73 11.17
N GLY A 29 -18.63 -33.27 12.13
CA GLY A 29 -19.07 -34.67 12.08
C GLY A 29 -19.28 -35.40 13.40
N VAL A 30 -20.50 -35.32 13.94
CA VAL A 30 -21.39 -36.40 14.45
C VAL A 30 -20.83 -37.49 15.41
N ARG A 31 -21.50 -37.63 16.56
CA ARG A 31 -21.38 -38.71 17.56
C ARG A 31 -22.05 -40.02 17.08
N ALA A 32 -21.50 -41.18 17.46
CA ALA A 32 -22.21 -42.23 18.23
C ALA A 32 -21.30 -43.43 18.57
N HIS A 33 -21.21 -43.70 19.87
CA HIS A 33 -21.20 -44.98 20.61
C HIS A 33 -20.35 -46.21 20.20
N ASP A 34 -19.58 -46.63 21.22
CA ASP A 34 -19.28 -47.98 21.73
C ASP A 34 -18.45 -49.00 20.92
N ALA A 35 -17.41 -49.49 21.61
CA ALA A 35 -16.46 -50.56 21.26
C ALA A 35 -17.04 -51.97 21.60
N PRO A 36 -16.30 -53.11 21.60
CA PRO A 36 -14.97 -53.43 21.04
C PRO A 36 -14.84 -54.82 20.33
N LEU A 37 -13.68 -55.03 19.68
CA LEU A 37 -12.82 -56.26 19.61
C LEU A 37 -13.33 -57.63 19.09
N LEU A 38 -12.57 -58.18 18.11
CA LEU A 38 -11.99 -59.57 18.00
C LEU A 38 -11.88 -59.96 16.51
N GLN A 39 -10.68 -59.96 15.91
CA GLN A 39 -9.73 -61.07 15.75
C GLN A 39 -10.22 -62.38 15.08
N ARG A 40 -9.61 -62.63 13.91
CA ARG A 40 -9.01 -63.89 13.40
C ARG A 40 -9.79 -64.83 12.46
N ARG A 41 -8.99 -65.27 11.47
CA ARG A 41 -9.00 -66.48 10.60
C ARG A 41 -9.97 -66.43 9.41
N SER A 42 -9.55 -66.59 8.15
CA SER A 42 -8.58 -67.47 7.43
C SER A 42 -9.35 -68.56 6.67
N GLU A 43 -8.93 -68.77 5.41
CA GLU A 43 -9.26 -69.90 4.49
C GLU A 43 -10.64 -69.83 3.82
N GLU A 44 -10.88 -70.22 2.57
CA GLU A 44 -10.12 -70.63 1.37
C GLU A 44 -11.20 -70.78 0.25
N GLY A 45 -10.81 -70.74 -1.03
CA GLY A 45 -11.55 -71.49 -2.06
C GLY A 45 -12.34 -70.72 -3.14
N SER A 46 -11.67 -70.54 -4.28
CA SER A 46 -12.10 -70.87 -5.66
C SER A 46 -13.40 -70.32 -6.25
N GLY A 47 -13.28 -69.68 -7.43
CA GLY A 47 -14.27 -69.82 -8.50
C GLY A 47 -14.75 -68.54 -9.19
N GLY A 48 -14.04 -68.12 -10.25
CA GLY A 48 -14.64 -67.73 -11.54
C GLY A 48 -15.59 -66.53 -11.64
N GLN A 49 -15.04 -65.44 -12.19
CA GLN A 49 -15.64 -64.50 -13.16
C GLN A 49 -16.98 -63.79 -12.81
N VAL A 50 -16.94 -62.45 -12.76
CA VAL A 50 -17.52 -61.54 -13.76
C VAL A 50 -17.60 -60.09 -13.22
N LEU A 51 -17.06 -59.15 -14.03
CA LEU A 51 -17.35 -57.71 -14.16
C LEU A 51 -17.04 -56.69 -13.03
N ARG A 52 -16.16 -55.75 -13.45
CA ARG A 52 -16.20 -54.28 -13.34
C ARG A 52 -15.40 -53.55 -12.24
N SER A 53 -14.67 -52.57 -12.80
CA SER A 53 -14.21 -51.27 -12.29
C SER A 53 -13.02 -51.23 -11.34
N ALA A 54 -11.95 -50.64 -11.88
CA ALA A 54 -10.64 -50.40 -11.30
C ALA A 54 -10.67 -49.38 -10.16
N SER A 55 -9.99 -49.75 -9.07
CA SER A 55 -9.37 -48.83 -8.10
C SER A 55 -8.01 -48.35 -8.63
N PRO A 56 -7.49 -47.21 -8.15
CA PRO A 56 -6.05 -46.99 -8.08
C PRO A 56 -5.50 -47.26 -6.69
N GLU A 57 -4.31 -47.86 -6.68
CA GLU A 57 -3.53 -48.31 -5.54
C GLU A 57 -2.98 -47.18 -4.66
N VAL A 58 -2.83 -47.56 -3.40
CA VAL A 58 -2.08 -46.92 -2.32
C VAL A 58 -0.57 -47.12 -2.52
N ARG A 59 0.23 -46.12 -2.19
CA ARG A 59 1.62 -46.33 -1.75
C ARG A 59 1.91 -45.50 -0.51
N GLU A 60 2.16 -46.20 0.59
CA GLU A 60 2.63 -45.66 1.87
C GLU A 60 3.95 -44.87 1.72
N ARG A 61 4.13 -43.85 2.56
CA ARG A 61 5.18 -43.82 3.62
C ARG A 61 5.30 -42.44 4.28
N GLY A 62 5.43 -42.47 5.62
CA GLY A 62 6.44 -41.70 6.33
C GLY A 62 6.06 -40.31 6.84
N ARG A 63 5.74 -40.24 8.15
CA ARG A 63 5.89 -39.02 8.95
C ARG A 63 7.34 -38.51 8.90
N PRO A 64 7.57 -37.20 8.97
CA PRO A 64 8.76 -36.67 9.61
C PRO A 64 8.43 -35.82 10.83
N THR A 65 9.32 -36.01 11.79
CA THR A 65 9.42 -35.53 13.17
C THR A 65 9.96 -34.09 13.27
N HIS A 66 9.79 -33.55 14.48
CA HIS A 66 10.01 -32.19 14.98
C HIS A 66 11.41 -31.54 14.83
N VAL A 67 12.22 -31.89 13.83
CA VAL A 67 13.58 -31.32 13.64
C VAL A 67 13.65 -30.29 12.50
N LYS A 68 12.62 -30.17 11.65
CA LYS A 68 12.63 -29.21 10.51
C LYS A 68 12.16 -27.79 10.82
N ARG A 69 11.76 -27.47 12.06
CA ARG A 69 11.39 -26.10 12.47
C ARG A 69 12.51 -25.33 13.18
N ALA A 70 13.60 -26.00 13.56
CA ALA A 70 14.74 -25.36 14.21
C ALA A 70 15.90 -25.03 13.24
N LEU A 71 15.99 -25.68 12.07
CA LEU A 71 16.97 -25.31 11.04
C LEU A 71 16.51 -24.17 10.12
N ALA A 72 15.20 -23.98 9.92
CA ALA A 72 14.67 -22.91 9.08
C ALA A 72 14.81 -21.50 9.72
N ALA A 73 15.14 -21.42 11.01
CA ALA A 73 15.40 -20.16 11.71
C ALA A 73 16.89 -19.76 11.74
N ALA A 74 17.79 -20.63 11.28
CA ALA A 74 19.24 -20.38 11.25
C ALA A 74 19.78 -20.08 9.83
N GLU A 75 18.96 -20.20 8.78
CA GLU A 75 19.32 -19.86 7.38
C GLU A 75 18.85 -18.46 6.94
N MET A 76 18.26 -17.65 7.85
CA MET A 76 17.81 -16.28 7.58
C MET A 76 18.89 -15.19 7.75
N SER A 77 20.17 -15.58 7.88
CA SER A 77 21.31 -14.66 8.01
C SER A 77 22.48 -15.04 7.11
N ARG A 78 22.25 -15.24 5.81
CA ARG A 78 23.30 -15.19 4.77
C ARG A 78 22.73 -14.59 3.49
N GLU A 79 23.32 -13.47 3.05
CA GLU A 79 23.02 -12.88 1.75
C GLU A 79 23.36 -13.86 0.61
N PRO A 80 22.50 -14.03 -0.41
CA PRO A 80 22.88 -14.76 -1.60
C PRO A 80 23.85 -13.91 -2.45
N SER A 81 24.99 -14.50 -2.79
CA SER A 81 25.98 -13.91 -3.70
C SER A 81 25.35 -13.56 -5.06
N PRO A 82 25.76 -12.47 -5.72
CA PRO A 82 25.18 -12.08 -7.01
C PRO A 82 25.51 -13.11 -8.11
N PRO A 83 24.62 -13.31 -9.10
CA PRO A 83 24.91 -14.20 -10.22
C PRO A 83 26.11 -13.67 -11.02
N ARG A 84 26.98 -14.59 -11.45
CA ARG A 84 28.18 -14.29 -12.25
C ARG A 84 27.79 -13.55 -13.54
N ARG A 85 28.47 -12.43 -13.81
CA ARG A 85 28.35 -11.64 -15.05
C ARG A 85 28.63 -12.51 -16.29
N PRO A 86 27.91 -12.33 -17.40
CA PRO A 86 28.43 -12.77 -18.70
C PRO A 86 29.66 -11.93 -19.04
N VAL A 87 30.77 -12.60 -19.35
CA VAL A 87 31.97 -11.98 -19.91
C VAL A 87 31.68 -11.63 -21.36
N LEU A 88 31.44 -10.36 -21.66
CA LEU A 88 31.47 -9.84 -23.04
C LEU A 88 32.89 -9.39 -23.34
N SER A 89 33.71 -10.32 -23.82
CA SER A 89 34.98 -10.04 -24.49
C SER A 89 34.86 -10.45 -25.94
N ALA A 90 34.61 -9.47 -26.83
CA ALA A 90 35.11 -9.40 -28.20
C ALA A 90 34.27 -8.38 -28.99
N LEU A 91 34.83 -7.20 -29.25
CA LEU A 91 34.93 -6.65 -30.61
C LEU A 91 35.88 -5.46 -30.56
N ARG A 92 36.90 -5.54 -31.41
CA ARG A 92 38.11 -4.74 -31.48
C ARG A 92 37.91 -3.63 -32.54
N ASP A 93 38.36 -2.44 -32.21
CA ASP A 93 38.86 -1.31 -33.02
C ASP A 93 38.39 -1.11 -34.48
N GLY A 94 37.89 0.11 -34.72
CA GLY A 94 37.87 0.81 -36.02
C GLY A 94 37.81 2.33 -35.80
N PRO A 95 38.60 3.17 -36.52
CA PRO A 95 38.95 4.52 -36.08
C PRO A 95 38.06 5.63 -36.66
N GLY A 96 37.93 6.71 -35.89
CA GLY A 96 37.83 8.08 -36.41
C GLY A 96 36.52 8.43 -37.12
N GLY A 97 35.51 8.80 -36.33
CA GLY A 97 34.42 9.64 -36.78
C GLY A 97 34.00 10.53 -35.61
N ASN A 98 34.08 11.85 -35.78
CA ASN A 98 33.48 12.81 -34.87
C ASN A 98 31.97 12.53 -34.82
N LEU A 99 31.55 11.75 -33.82
CA LEU A 99 30.15 11.58 -33.46
C LEU A 99 29.75 12.84 -32.70
N VAL A 100 29.05 13.72 -33.39
CA VAL A 100 28.09 14.61 -32.73
C VAL A 100 27.15 13.68 -31.96
N ASP A 101 27.13 13.81 -30.63
CA ASP A 101 26.28 13.03 -29.71
C ASP A 101 24.81 13.40 -29.94
N ASP A 102 24.23 12.83 -31.00
CA ASP A 102 22.81 12.90 -31.29
C ASP A 102 22.12 11.95 -30.29
N GLY A 103 21.65 12.52 -29.18
CA GLY A 103 21.22 11.78 -28.01
C GLY A 103 20.21 10.67 -28.34
N ASP A 104 20.46 9.46 -27.82
CA ASP A 104 19.55 8.31 -27.89
C ASP A 104 18.10 8.74 -27.59
N ARG A 105 17.12 8.30 -28.40
CA ARG A 105 15.70 8.73 -28.33
C ARG A 105 15.14 8.71 -26.90
N GLY A 106 15.52 7.71 -26.10
CA GLY A 106 15.13 7.62 -24.69
C GLY A 106 15.61 8.81 -23.84
N SER A 107 16.80 9.35 -24.12
CA SER A 107 17.37 10.53 -23.42
C SER A 107 16.62 11.82 -23.78
N ILE A 108 16.20 11.96 -25.04
CA ILE A 108 15.36 13.09 -25.47
C ILE A 108 14.01 13.04 -24.75
N LEU A 109 13.37 11.86 -24.71
CA LEU A 109 12.10 11.66 -24.01
C LEU A 109 12.21 11.89 -22.51
N LEU A 110 13.33 11.48 -21.90
CA LEU A 110 13.61 11.74 -20.49
C LEU A 110 13.70 13.24 -20.21
N ASN A 111 14.45 14.00 -21.02
CA ASN A 111 14.57 15.45 -20.86
C ASN A 111 13.20 16.15 -20.98
N GLN A 112 12.36 15.69 -21.91
CA GLN A 112 10.98 16.18 -22.04
C GLN A 112 10.15 15.88 -20.79
N LEU A 113 10.19 14.64 -20.29
CA LEU A 113 9.46 14.25 -19.08
C LEU A 113 9.91 15.07 -17.87
N GLU A 114 11.22 15.20 -17.64
CA GLU A 114 11.76 15.95 -16.52
C GLU A 114 11.37 17.42 -16.59
N HIS A 115 11.44 18.04 -17.78
CA HIS A 115 10.98 19.42 -17.95
C HIS A 115 9.48 19.58 -17.63
N ILE A 116 8.62 18.65 -18.08
CA ILE A 116 7.18 18.69 -17.73
C ILE A 116 7.00 18.64 -16.21
N LEU A 117 7.69 17.72 -15.54
CA LEU A 117 7.60 17.50 -14.09
C LEU A 117 8.21 18.63 -13.24
N GLU A 118 9.12 19.42 -13.80
CA GLU A 118 9.70 20.62 -13.19
C GLU A 118 8.83 21.86 -13.43
N SER A 119 8.20 21.95 -14.60
CA SER A 119 7.35 23.09 -14.96
C SER A 119 6.00 23.07 -14.25
N ASP A 120 5.40 21.89 -14.08
CA ASP A 120 4.20 21.74 -13.27
C ASP A 120 4.44 20.85 -12.05
N THR A 121 4.52 21.51 -10.89
CA THR A 121 4.67 20.85 -9.59
C THR A 121 3.33 20.35 -9.02
N LEU A 122 2.21 20.72 -9.63
CA LEU A 122 0.86 20.39 -9.17
C LEU A 122 0.27 19.14 -9.85
N ILE A 123 1.02 18.47 -10.73
CA ILE A 123 0.61 17.23 -11.39
C ILE A 123 0.10 16.24 -10.34
N ASN A 124 -1.18 15.89 -10.45
CA ASN A 124 -1.89 15.09 -9.45
C ASN A 124 -2.44 13.77 -10.01
N GLU A 125 -2.41 13.60 -11.33
CA GLU A 125 -2.84 12.38 -12.01
C GLU A 125 -1.88 12.01 -13.15
N LEU A 126 -1.47 10.74 -13.17
CA LEU A 126 -0.68 10.14 -14.24
C LEU A 126 -1.50 9.07 -14.97
N GLY A 127 -1.41 9.01 -16.28
CA GLY A 127 -2.02 7.98 -17.12
C GLY A 127 -1.05 7.39 -18.13
N PHE A 128 -1.23 6.11 -18.45
CA PHE A 128 -0.54 5.45 -19.56
C PHE A 128 -1.56 5.13 -20.65
N VAL A 129 -1.36 5.70 -21.84
CA VAL A 129 -2.38 5.72 -22.90
C VAL A 129 -1.78 5.36 -24.25
N HIS A 130 -2.61 4.95 -25.19
CA HIS A 130 -2.18 4.71 -26.57
C HIS A 130 -2.00 6.05 -27.32
N PRO A 131 -1.04 6.18 -28.27
CA PRO A 131 -0.85 7.42 -29.06
C PRO A 131 -2.13 7.98 -29.72
N THR A 132 -3.06 7.10 -30.10
CA THR A 132 -4.36 7.51 -30.66
C THR A 132 -5.21 8.27 -29.65
N GLN A 133 -5.20 7.85 -28.37
CA GLN A 133 -5.90 8.54 -27.29
C GLN A 133 -5.24 9.89 -26.99
N ILE A 134 -3.90 9.98 -27.07
CA ILE A 134 -3.19 11.26 -26.96
C ILE A 134 -3.64 12.24 -28.05
N SER A 135 -3.81 11.74 -29.28
CA SER A 135 -4.28 12.57 -30.40
C SER A 135 -5.71 13.09 -30.16
N GLU A 136 -6.60 12.25 -29.63
CA GLU A 136 -7.96 12.65 -29.23
C GLU A 136 -7.95 13.68 -28.10
N LEU A 137 -7.14 13.47 -27.07
CA LEU A 137 -6.98 14.41 -25.95
C LEU A 137 -6.45 15.76 -26.43
N ASN A 138 -5.46 15.77 -27.32
CA ASN A 138 -4.93 16.98 -27.94
C ASN A 138 -6.00 17.72 -28.76
N ALA A 139 -6.83 17.00 -29.53
CA ALA A 139 -7.95 17.59 -30.26
C ALA A 139 -8.99 18.22 -29.31
N GLN A 140 -9.32 17.54 -28.20
CA GLN A 140 -10.27 18.05 -27.19
C GLN A 140 -9.73 19.28 -26.46
N SER A 141 -8.45 19.28 -26.06
CA SER A 141 -7.80 20.43 -25.43
C SER A 141 -7.84 21.65 -26.35
N ARG A 142 -7.51 21.47 -27.64
CA ARG A 142 -7.58 22.53 -28.66
C ARG A 142 -8.99 23.06 -28.86
N ALA A 143 -9.98 22.18 -28.92
CA ALA A 143 -11.39 22.57 -29.09
C ALA A 143 -11.94 23.33 -27.88
N SER A 144 -11.46 23.01 -26.66
CA SER A 144 -11.95 23.61 -25.42
C SER A 144 -11.28 24.94 -25.07
N GLY A 145 -10.29 25.39 -25.86
CA GLY A 145 -9.47 26.56 -25.54
C GLY A 145 -8.62 26.38 -24.28
N LEU A 146 -8.57 25.17 -23.71
CA LEU A 146 -7.64 24.83 -22.64
C LEU A 146 -6.25 24.85 -23.26
N ALA A 147 -5.39 25.75 -22.78
CA ALA A 147 -4.01 25.83 -23.25
C ALA A 147 -3.37 24.45 -23.06
N SER A 148 -3.15 23.73 -24.17
CA SER A 148 -2.10 22.71 -24.21
C SER A 148 -0.77 23.44 -24.02
N PHE A 149 0.23 22.77 -23.46
CA PHE A 149 1.56 23.36 -23.20
C PHE A 149 2.16 24.06 -24.43
N SER A 150 1.74 23.67 -25.65
CA SER A 150 2.07 24.31 -26.93
C SER A 150 1.75 25.81 -26.99
N ASN A 151 0.76 26.30 -26.23
CA ASN A 151 0.29 27.69 -26.28
C ASN A 151 0.87 28.57 -25.15
N ALA A 152 1.53 27.98 -24.15
CA ALA A 152 2.03 28.72 -22.97
C ALA A 152 3.46 29.26 -23.16
N MET A 153 4.16 28.85 -24.22
CA MET A 153 5.43 29.44 -24.64
C MET A 153 5.22 30.20 -25.94
N PRO A 154 5.91 31.34 -26.18
CA PRO A 154 5.71 32.15 -27.37
C PRO A 154 6.02 31.30 -28.59
N THR A 155 4.98 30.87 -29.30
CA THR A 155 5.10 30.28 -30.62
C THR A 155 5.51 31.41 -31.54
N GLY A 156 6.82 31.56 -31.70
CA GLY A 156 7.36 32.25 -32.86
C GLY A 156 6.88 31.52 -34.10
N GLY A 157 5.89 32.11 -34.76
CA GLY A 157 5.71 32.12 -36.21
C GLY A 157 5.48 30.79 -36.92
N ILE A 158 4.33 30.73 -37.58
CA ILE A 158 4.16 30.04 -38.86
C ILE A 158 5.35 30.37 -39.77
N LEU A 159 6.08 29.33 -40.22
CA LEU A 159 7.01 29.27 -41.35
C LEU A 159 8.14 30.31 -41.41
N ASN A 160 9.38 29.90 -41.08
CA ASN A 160 10.53 30.12 -41.97
C ASN A 160 11.79 29.37 -41.51
N GLU A 161 12.54 28.88 -42.50
CA GLU A 161 13.89 28.33 -42.37
C GLU A 161 14.85 29.37 -41.78
N HIS A 162 15.34 29.13 -40.56
CA HIS A 162 16.69 29.42 -40.06
C HIS A 162 16.74 29.16 -38.53
N ILE A 163 17.61 28.23 -38.12
CA ILE A 163 17.91 27.80 -36.74
C ILE A 163 18.96 28.77 -36.13
N PRO A 164 19.23 28.86 -34.81
CA PRO A 164 18.42 28.72 -33.58
C PRO A 164 18.54 29.96 -32.65
N GLU A 165 17.49 30.36 -31.93
CA GLU A 165 17.69 31.19 -30.72
C GLU A 165 16.89 30.65 -29.52
N GLN A 166 17.64 29.94 -28.67
CA GLN A 166 17.44 29.68 -27.23
C GLN A 166 16.36 28.67 -26.82
N GLY A 167 16.69 27.38 -27.03
CA GLY A 167 16.48 26.34 -26.02
C GLY A 167 15.07 25.79 -25.82
N GLY A 168 14.16 25.94 -26.79
CA GLY A 168 12.85 25.29 -26.74
C GLY A 168 12.98 23.78 -26.88
N ILE A 169 12.63 23.03 -25.83
CA ILE A 169 12.45 21.57 -25.94
C ILE A 169 11.25 21.33 -26.87
N LEU A 170 11.50 20.73 -28.04
CA LEU A 170 10.42 20.28 -28.92
C LEU A 170 9.78 19.04 -28.29
N TYR A 171 8.54 19.17 -27.81
CA TYR A 171 7.79 18.06 -27.23
C TYR A 171 7.24 17.16 -28.33
N ASP A 172 7.40 15.85 -28.14
CA ASP A 172 6.71 14.88 -28.99
C ASP A 172 5.25 14.78 -28.51
N GLU A 173 4.36 15.52 -29.19
CA GLU A 173 2.91 15.53 -28.91
C GLU A 173 2.25 14.17 -29.08
N THR A 174 2.94 13.18 -29.66
CA THR A 174 2.45 11.80 -29.76
C THR A 174 2.82 10.95 -28.55
N VAL A 175 3.76 11.41 -27.73
CA VAL A 175 4.33 10.69 -26.58
C VAL A 175 3.82 11.23 -25.26
N PHE A 176 3.78 12.56 -25.11
CA PHE A 176 3.31 13.20 -23.90
C PHE A 176 2.06 14.01 -24.18
N TRP A 177 1.05 13.84 -23.33
CA TRP A 177 -0.05 14.78 -23.21
C TRP A 177 -0.07 15.35 -21.81
N TYR A 178 -0.24 16.66 -21.69
CA TYR A 178 -0.33 17.33 -20.41
C TYR A 178 -1.35 18.46 -20.46
N SER A 179 -2.30 18.46 -19.54
CA SER A 179 -3.29 19.52 -19.37
C SER A 179 -3.97 19.40 -18.00
N ASP A 180 -4.37 20.51 -17.39
CA ASP A 180 -5.14 20.53 -16.13
C ASP A 180 -4.47 19.70 -15.00
N HIS A 181 -3.14 19.82 -14.86
CA HIS A 181 -2.35 19.07 -13.89
C HIS A 181 -2.42 17.53 -14.04
N LYS A 182 -2.77 17.05 -15.24
CA LYS A 182 -2.78 15.63 -15.60
C LYS A 182 -1.73 15.37 -16.64
N LEU A 183 -0.99 14.28 -16.48
CA LEU A 183 0.04 13.83 -17.40
C LEU A 183 -0.34 12.47 -17.97
N ALA A 184 -0.32 12.34 -19.30
CA ALA A 184 -0.43 11.07 -20.00
C ALA A 184 0.88 10.77 -20.74
N ILE A 185 1.34 9.52 -20.63
CA ILE A 185 2.54 9.02 -21.29
C ILE A 185 2.12 7.90 -22.24
N SER A 186 2.62 7.96 -23.48
CA SER A 186 2.38 6.93 -24.48
C SER A 186 2.97 5.59 -24.06
N ILE A 187 2.17 4.53 -24.14
CA ILE A 187 2.62 3.16 -23.87
C ILE A 187 3.67 2.66 -24.87
N THR A 188 3.73 3.21 -26.09
CA THR A 188 4.64 2.73 -27.15
C THR A 188 6.10 3.12 -26.89
N GLU A 189 6.31 4.23 -26.18
CA GLU A 189 7.66 4.76 -25.90
C GLU A 189 8.16 4.41 -24.50
N LEU A 190 7.36 3.74 -23.67
CA LEU A 190 7.71 3.41 -22.28
C LEU A 190 9.01 2.63 -22.18
N SER A 191 9.29 1.70 -23.09
CA SER A 191 10.52 0.89 -23.03
C SER A 191 11.78 1.75 -23.18
N GLN A 192 11.78 2.70 -24.12
CA GLN A 192 12.93 3.55 -24.41
C GLN A 192 13.13 4.57 -23.29
N LEU A 193 12.05 5.22 -22.88
CA LEU A 193 12.04 6.15 -21.76
C LEU A 193 12.50 5.47 -20.46
N TYR A 194 11.96 4.30 -20.14
CA TYR A 194 12.33 3.55 -18.95
C TYR A 194 13.82 3.15 -18.95
N GLY A 195 14.36 2.74 -20.10
CA GLY A 195 15.79 2.44 -20.25
C GLY A 195 16.68 3.65 -19.95
N ALA A 196 16.34 4.82 -20.50
CA ALA A 196 17.06 6.06 -20.23
C ALA A 196 16.98 6.49 -18.76
N VAL A 197 15.78 6.44 -18.17
CA VAL A 197 15.54 6.75 -16.75
C VAL A 197 16.36 5.85 -15.83
N LEU A 198 16.40 4.53 -16.10
CA LEU A 198 17.21 3.60 -15.32
C LEU A 198 18.70 3.95 -15.38
N LYS A 199 19.21 4.28 -16.59
CA LYS A 199 20.62 4.64 -16.79
C LYS A 199 20.99 5.88 -15.96
N VAL A 200 20.21 6.96 -16.06
CA VAL A 200 20.51 8.20 -15.31
C VAL A 200 20.34 8.02 -13.80
N PHE A 201 19.34 7.27 -13.35
CA PHE A 201 19.13 6.99 -11.93
C PHE A 201 20.29 6.20 -11.32
N PHE A 202 20.78 5.15 -12.00
CA PHE A 202 21.91 4.37 -11.50
C PHE A 202 23.23 5.14 -11.56
N ASN A 203 23.38 6.06 -12.51
CA ASN A 203 24.52 6.96 -12.55
C ASN A 203 24.48 7.95 -11.39
N SER A 204 23.35 8.62 -11.14
CA SER A 204 23.24 9.61 -10.07
C SER A 204 23.41 8.98 -8.67
N ILE A 205 22.87 7.78 -8.43
CA ILE A 205 23.08 7.10 -7.13
C ILE A 205 24.54 6.62 -6.95
N ARG A 206 25.23 6.28 -8.04
CA ARG A 206 26.66 5.91 -8.00
C ARG A 206 27.51 7.11 -7.61
N GLU A 207 27.28 8.25 -8.26
CA GLU A 207 27.99 9.50 -7.98
C GLU A 207 27.69 10.01 -6.56
N TYR A 208 26.42 9.99 -6.16
CA TYR A 208 25.99 10.33 -4.81
C TYR A 208 26.68 9.48 -3.73
N LYS A 209 26.85 8.17 -3.97
CA LYS A 209 27.51 7.27 -3.01
C LYS A 209 29.03 7.35 -3.05
N ALA A 210 29.61 7.77 -4.17
CA ALA A 210 31.04 7.96 -4.31
C ALA A 210 31.54 9.22 -3.57
N SER A 211 30.68 10.24 -3.42
CA SER A 211 30.99 11.43 -2.64
C SER A 211 30.76 11.19 -1.12
N PRO A 212 31.76 11.43 -0.25
CA PRO A 212 31.58 11.38 1.20
C PRO A 212 30.59 12.41 1.72
N ASP A 213 30.58 13.60 1.11
CA ASP A 213 29.69 14.72 1.41
C ASP A 213 29.01 15.20 0.12
N PRO A 214 27.90 14.57 -0.30
CA PRO A 214 27.24 14.91 -1.55
C PRO A 214 26.62 16.29 -1.47
N ASP A 215 26.99 17.16 -2.40
CA ASP A 215 26.42 18.49 -2.52
C ASP A 215 24.91 18.46 -2.87
N GLN A 216 24.30 19.65 -2.89
CA GLN A 216 22.88 19.81 -3.21
C GLN A 216 22.54 19.34 -4.63
N PHE A 217 23.50 19.38 -5.56
CA PHE A 217 23.29 19.03 -6.96
C PHE A 217 23.11 17.52 -7.11
N LEU A 218 24.02 16.72 -6.53
CA LEU A 218 23.93 15.27 -6.49
C LEU A 218 22.66 14.78 -5.79
N GLN A 219 22.26 15.45 -4.71
CA GLN A 219 21.01 15.16 -4.02
C GLN A 219 19.79 15.40 -4.92
N ASN A 220 19.76 16.55 -5.61
CA ASN A 220 18.68 16.92 -6.51
C ASN A 220 18.60 15.94 -7.68
N ASP A 221 19.72 15.51 -8.26
CA ASP A 221 19.74 14.54 -9.36
C ASP A 221 19.21 13.17 -8.95
N VAL A 222 19.56 12.69 -7.75
CA VAL A 222 18.97 11.46 -7.21
C VAL A 222 17.46 11.61 -7.04
N LEU A 223 16.98 12.74 -6.50
CA LEU A 223 15.54 12.97 -6.30
C LEU A 223 14.78 13.18 -7.63
N LYS A 224 15.39 13.83 -8.63
CA LYS A 224 14.83 14.08 -9.96
C LYS A 224 14.67 12.76 -10.73
N HIS A 225 15.76 12.03 -10.91
CA HIS A 225 15.76 10.78 -11.68
C HIS A 225 14.98 9.67 -10.98
N SER A 226 14.99 9.60 -9.64
CA SER A 226 14.16 8.64 -8.92
C SER A 226 12.66 8.98 -8.99
N LYS A 227 12.27 10.26 -9.09
CA LYS A 227 10.87 10.65 -9.34
C LYS A 227 10.43 10.12 -10.70
N ALA A 228 11.19 10.41 -11.76
CA ALA A 228 10.90 9.90 -13.10
C ALA A 228 10.78 8.36 -13.10
N LEU A 229 11.71 7.67 -12.43
CA LEU A 229 11.69 6.20 -12.33
C LEU A 229 10.45 5.67 -11.60
N LEU A 230 10.06 6.29 -10.49
CA LEU A 230 8.92 5.84 -9.68
C LEU A 230 7.58 6.11 -10.35
N LEU A 231 7.49 7.14 -11.20
CA LEU A 231 6.29 7.37 -12.02
C LEU A 231 6.10 6.26 -13.06
N LEU A 232 7.19 5.69 -13.59
CA LEU A 232 7.14 4.59 -14.55
C LEU A 232 7.09 3.20 -13.90
N SER A 233 7.70 3.06 -12.73
CA SER A 233 7.83 1.79 -11.98
C SER A 233 7.68 2.05 -10.48
N CYS A 234 6.42 2.05 -10.03
CA CYS A 234 6.01 2.49 -8.70
C CYS A 234 6.56 1.63 -7.54
N ASP A 235 6.86 0.36 -7.78
CA ASP A 235 7.39 -0.58 -6.79
C ASP A 235 8.92 -0.78 -6.89
N PHE A 236 9.64 0.15 -7.55
CA PHE A 236 11.10 0.08 -7.64
C PHE A 236 11.77 0.45 -6.30
N GLY A 237 11.97 -0.55 -5.43
CA GLY A 237 12.44 -0.36 -4.05
C GLY A 237 13.76 0.40 -3.90
N SER A 238 14.71 0.22 -4.82
CA SER A 238 15.99 0.95 -4.81
C SER A 238 15.81 2.46 -5.00
N ALA A 239 14.83 2.89 -5.79
CA ALA A 239 14.52 4.31 -5.96
C ALA A 239 13.94 4.87 -4.66
N TRP A 240 12.94 4.22 -4.08
CA TRP A 240 12.39 4.62 -2.77
C TRP A 240 13.46 4.70 -1.67
N ASN A 241 14.38 3.74 -1.61
CA ASN A 241 15.45 3.75 -0.61
C ASN A 241 16.50 4.84 -0.86
N SER A 242 16.81 5.12 -2.12
CA SER A 242 17.71 6.22 -2.50
C SER A 242 17.11 7.57 -2.11
N ARG A 243 15.81 7.76 -2.27
CA ARG A 243 15.10 8.95 -1.77
C ARG A 243 15.21 9.07 -0.26
N LYS A 244 14.91 8.01 0.51
CA LYS A 244 15.05 8.02 1.98
C LYS A 244 16.47 8.39 2.41
N LEU A 245 17.49 7.87 1.73
CA LEU A 245 18.90 8.17 2.01
C LEU A 245 19.18 9.68 1.87
N VAL A 246 18.73 10.29 0.77
CA VAL A 246 18.89 11.73 0.51
C VAL A 246 18.12 12.57 1.54
N ILE A 247 16.85 12.23 1.76
CA ILE A 247 15.94 12.98 2.65
C ILE A 247 16.44 12.96 4.11
N LEU A 248 16.97 11.84 4.58
CA LEU A 248 17.48 11.73 5.95
C LEU A 248 18.72 12.60 6.19
N ARG A 249 19.48 12.96 5.16
CA ARG A 249 20.58 13.93 5.30
C ARG A 249 20.08 15.37 5.43
N ILE A 250 18.89 15.68 4.93
CA ILE A 250 18.29 17.02 4.97
C ILE A 250 16.83 16.92 5.41
N PRO A 251 16.59 16.63 6.71
CA PRO A 251 15.24 16.43 7.21
C PRO A 251 14.51 17.79 7.30
N ARG A 252 13.82 18.17 6.22
CA ARG A 252 12.97 19.36 6.14
C ARG A 252 11.52 18.95 5.96
N LEU A 253 10.61 19.62 6.68
CA LEU A 253 9.17 19.35 6.59
C LEU A 253 8.65 19.47 5.14
N SER A 254 9.12 20.47 4.39
CA SER A 254 8.76 20.66 2.98
C SER A 254 9.11 19.46 2.10
N LEU A 255 10.25 18.82 2.34
CA LEU A 255 10.68 17.65 1.58
C LEU A 255 9.81 16.43 1.91
N PHE A 256 9.42 16.25 3.19
CA PHE A 256 8.45 15.22 3.56
C PHE A 256 7.07 15.45 2.95
N MET A 257 6.58 16.70 2.90
CA MET A 257 5.32 17.03 2.22
C MET A 257 5.39 16.69 0.73
N TYR A 258 6.53 16.98 0.08
CA TYR A 258 6.76 16.61 -1.31
C TYR A 258 6.73 15.09 -1.54
N GLU A 259 7.27 14.29 -0.62
CA GLU A 259 7.17 12.83 -0.71
C GLU A 259 5.73 12.31 -0.55
N LEU A 260 4.90 12.96 0.28
CA LEU A 260 3.48 12.64 0.37
C LEU A 260 2.76 12.97 -0.95
N GLN A 261 3.11 14.08 -1.61
CA GLN A 261 2.56 14.43 -2.91
C GLN A 261 3.00 13.44 -4.00
N LEU A 262 4.30 13.13 -4.08
CA LEU A 262 4.82 12.16 -5.04
C LEU A 262 4.16 10.78 -4.90
N SER A 263 4.06 10.28 -3.67
CA SER A 263 3.41 8.99 -3.44
C SER A 263 1.89 9.05 -3.70
N ALA A 264 1.23 10.20 -3.54
CA ALA A 264 -0.18 10.36 -3.90
C ALA A 264 -0.37 10.31 -5.42
N LEU A 265 0.49 11.00 -6.18
CA LEU A 265 0.53 10.93 -7.64
C LEU A 265 0.76 9.49 -8.14
N ILE A 266 1.67 8.75 -7.50
CA ILE A 266 1.88 7.34 -7.85
C ILE A 266 0.64 6.49 -7.54
N LEU A 267 0.00 6.72 -6.40
CA LEU A 267 -1.23 6.02 -6.03
C LEU A 267 -2.44 6.36 -6.92
N SER A 268 -2.42 7.50 -7.64
CA SER A 268 -3.49 7.88 -8.56
C SER A 268 -3.67 6.86 -9.68
N HIS A 269 -2.57 6.26 -10.15
CA HIS A 269 -2.56 5.26 -11.23
C HIS A 269 -2.23 3.85 -10.73
N SER A 270 -1.52 3.73 -9.60
CA SER A 270 -1.14 2.46 -8.96
C SER A 270 -1.68 2.34 -7.53
N PRO A 271 -3.01 2.31 -7.32
CA PRO A 271 -3.63 2.45 -5.98
C PRO A 271 -3.30 1.31 -4.99
N LYS A 272 -2.78 0.17 -5.50
CA LYS A 272 -2.43 -1.01 -4.72
C LYS A 272 -0.91 -1.16 -4.49
N SER A 273 -0.08 -0.19 -4.89
CA SER A 273 1.38 -0.23 -4.67
C SER A 273 1.72 -0.26 -3.18
N GLU A 274 2.26 -1.40 -2.72
CA GLU A 274 2.70 -1.55 -1.32
C GLU A 274 3.88 -0.64 -1.01
N SER A 275 4.80 -0.44 -1.98
CA SER A 275 5.97 0.41 -1.76
C SER A 275 5.58 1.85 -1.49
N SER A 276 4.58 2.36 -2.23
CA SER A 276 4.03 3.71 -2.03
C SER A 276 3.40 3.86 -0.66
N TRP A 277 2.53 2.93 -0.24
CA TRP A 277 1.92 2.96 1.10
C TRP A 277 2.94 2.82 2.22
N SER A 278 3.96 1.98 2.04
CA SER A 278 5.06 1.80 2.99
C SER A 278 5.91 3.06 3.12
N HIS A 279 6.23 3.71 2.00
CA HIS A 279 6.96 4.98 2.00
C HIS A 279 6.15 6.08 2.67
N ARG A 280 4.85 6.20 2.41
CA ARG A 280 3.96 7.15 3.12
C ARG A 280 4.02 6.99 4.63
N ARG A 281 3.89 5.76 5.14
CA ARG A 281 3.99 5.49 6.59
C ARG A 281 5.35 5.91 7.14
N TRP A 282 6.43 5.66 6.39
CA TRP A 282 7.76 6.11 6.76
C TRP A 282 7.82 7.65 6.82
N VAL A 283 7.29 8.36 5.83
CA VAL A 283 7.25 9.84 5.79
C VAL A 283 6.45 10.41 6.97
N ILE A 284 5.24 9.92 7.21
CA ILE A 284 4.36 10.36 8.32
C ILE A 284 5.03 10.15 9.67
N LYS A 285 5.73 9.03 9.86
CA LYS A 285 6.50 8.77 11.10
C LYS A 285 7.60 9.82 11.34
N HIS A 286 8.16 10.40 10.29
CA HIS A 286 9.15 11.47 10.42
C HIS A 286 8.49 12.83 10.63
N ILE A 287 7.41 13.14 9.90
CA ILE A 287 6.61 14.36 10.10
C ILE A 287 6.13 14.45 11.55
N ALA A 288 5.62 13.35 12.11
CA ALA A 288 5.13 13.29 13.48
C ALA A 288 6.18 13.62 14.56
N ARG A 289 7.48 13.64 14.22
CA ARG A 289 8.57 14.01 15.13
C ARG A 289 8.95 15.49 15.05
N ILE A 290 8.57 16.18 13.97
CA ILE A 290 9.06 17.53 13.66
C ILE A 290 7.93 18.55 13.45
N CYS A 291 6.70 18.10 13.24
CA CYS A 291 5.54 18.94 12.98
C CYS A 291 4.57 18.85 14.15
N GLU A 292 4.04 19.99 14.59
CA GLU A 292 3.04 20.05 15.65
C GLU A 292 1.63 19.72 15.12
N ASP A 293 1.32 20.13 13.88
CA ASP A 293 0.02 19.94 13.24
C ASP A 293 -0.14 18.55 12.58
N VAL A 294 0.30 17.51 13.28
CA VAL A 294 0.11 16.11 12.87
C VAL A 294 -1.37 15.79 12.65
N PRO A 295 -2.33 16.23 13.51
CA PRO A 295 -3.74 15.93 13.30
C PRO A 295 -4.26 16.36 11.93
N LYS A 296 -3.89 17.54 11.41
CA LYS A 296 -4.28 17.97 10.06
C LYS A 296 -3.76 17.04 8.98
N ILE A 297 -2.49 16.63 9.06
CA ILE A 297 -1.90 15.67 8.12
C ILE A 297 -2.65 14.34 8.17
N ILE A 298 -2.96 13.83 9.37
CA ILE A 298 -3.74 12.59 9.51
C ILE A 298 -5.13 12.69 8.89
N GLY A 299 -5.80 13.85 9.03
CA GLY A 299 -7.08 14.11 8.36
C GLY A 299 -6.95 14.05 6.83
N GLN A 300 -5.95 14.71 6.26
CA GLN A 300 -5.67 14.69 4.81
C GLN A 300 -5.33 13.29 4.30
N GLU A 301 -4.55 12.51 5.05
CA GLU A 301 -4.22 11.12 4.70
C GLU A 301 -5.45 10.22 4.71
N SER A 302 -6.36 10.43 5.67
CA SER A 302 -7.62 9.69 5.73
C SER A 302 -8.52 10.00 4.51
N GLU A 303 -8.61 11.27 4.12
CA GLU A 303 -9.33 11.68 2.90
C GLU A 303 -8.72 11.10 1.62
N LEU A 304 -7.38 11.01 1.55
CA LEU A 304 -6.71 10.37 0.43
C LEU A 304 -7.08 8.88 0.33
N VAL A 305 -7.07 8.15 1.46
CA VAL A 305 -7.52 6.75 1.48
C VAL A 305 -8.96 6.64 0.99
N ASN A 306 -9.83 7.54 1.43
CA ASN A 306 -11.23 7.57 1.00
C ASN A 306 -11.33 7.69 -0.53
N LYS A 307 -10.67 8.69 -1.13
CA LYS A 307 -10.64 8.90 -2.59
C LYS A 307 -10.11 7.68 -3.35
N ILE A 308 -9.07 7.03 -2.82
CA ILE A 308 -8.49 5.84 -3.45
C ILE A 308 -9.42 4.63 -3.32
N ALA A 309 -10.08 4.45 -2.19
CA ALA A 309 -11.03 3.37 -1.97
C ALA A 309 -12.26 3.48 -2.89
N GLU A 310 -12.70 4.71 -3.22
CA GLU A 310 -13.80 4.95 -4.16
C GLU A 310 -13.42 4.50 -5.57
N LYS A 311 -12.19 4.82 -6.01
CA LYS A 311 -11.68 4.48 -7.34
C LYS A 311 -11.26 3.02 -7.47
N SER A 312 -10.85 2.38 -6.37
CA SER A 312 -10.27 1.04 -6.36
C SER A 312 -10.99 0.13 -5.36
N LYS A 313 -11.94 -0.67 -5.88
CA LYS A 313 -12.72 -1.61 -5.07
C LYS A 313 -11.80 -2.60 -4.32
N MET A 314 -12.18 -2.88 -3.07
CA MET A 314 -11.50 -3.83 -2.18
C MET A 314 -10.00 -3.51 -2.00
N ASN A 315 -9.66 -2.24 -1.84
CA ASN A 315 -8.28 -1.83 -1.62
C ASN A 315 -7.85 -2.02 -0.16
N TYR A 316 -7.52 -3.27 0.18
CA TYR A 316 -7.00 -3.62 1.51
C TYR A 316 -5.76 -2.79 1.90
N ARG A 317 -4.91 -2.39 0.94
CA ARG A 317 -3.69 -1.63 1.22
C ARG A 317 -4.00 -0.23 1.75
N ALA A 318 -4.97 0.44 1.13
CA ALA A 318 -5.43 1.75 1.55
C ALA A 318 -6.13 1.69 2.92
N TRP A 319 -7.03 0.73 3.11
CA TRP A 319 -7.70 0.52 4.41
C TRP A 319 -6.72 0.16 5.53
N ASN A 320 -5.75 -0.72 5.26
CA ASN A 320 -4.70 -1.06 6.22
C ASN A 320 -3.83 0.17 6.58
N HIS A 321 -3.57 1.06 5.61
CA HIS A 321 -2.93 2.34 5.90
C HIS A 321 -3.80 3.21 6.82
N ARG A 322 -5.10 3.32 6.56
CA ARG A 322 -6.04 4.08 7.43
C ARG A 322 -6.13 3.51 8.84
N CYS A 323 -6.15 2.18 9.00
CA CYS A 323 -6.05 1.52 10.31
C CYS A 323 -4.75 1.89 11.03
N TRP A 324 -3.62 1.94 10.32
CA TRP A 324 -2.34 2.35 10.89
C TRP A 324 -2.35 3.82 11.36
N LEU A 325 -3.08 4.72 10.67
CA LEU A 325 -3.20 6.13 11.08
C LEU A 325 -3.89 6.31 12.44
N ILE A 326 -4.69 5.34 12.90
CA ILE A 326 -5.42 5.41 14.17
C ILE A 326 -4.48 5.68 15.36
N SER A 327 -3.23 5.18 15.31
CA SER A 327 -2.25 5.43 16.37
C SER A 327 -1.83 6.91 16.51
N TYR A 328 -2.11 7.74 15.50
CA TYR A 328 -1.80 9.17 15.46
C TYR A 328 -3.03 10.06 15.62
N MET A 329 -4.23 9.48 15.75
CA MET A 329 -5.47 10.23 15.84
C MET A 329 -5.73 10.74 17.26
N THR A 330 -6.28 11.94 17.34
CA THR A 330 -6.92 12.46 18.56
C THR A 330 -8.27 11.77 18.79
N ARG A 331 -8.81 11.86 20.00
CA ARG A 331 -10.17 11.35 20.31
C ARG A 331 -11.24 11.94 19.39
N SER A 332 -11.16 13.24 19.12
CA SER A 332 -12.08 13.95 18.22
C SER A 332 -12.03 13.35 16.80
N GLN A 333 -10.83 13.08 16.29
CA GLN A 333 -10.67 12.45 14.97
C GLN A 333 -11.20 11.03 14.92
N VAL A 334 -11.01 10.22 15.97
CA VAL A 334 -11.57 8.86 16.03
C VAL A 334 -13.10 8.89 15.98
N LEU A 335 -13.74 9.81 16.70
CA LEU A 335 -15.19 10.02 16.66
C LEU A 335 -15.67 10.48 15.27
N ASP A 336 -14.97 11.41 14.65
CA ASP A 336 -15.28 11.86 13.28
C ASP A 336 -15.13 10.73 12.26
N GLU A 337 -14.09 9.91 12.37
CA GLU A 337 -13.88 8.73 11.52
C GLU A 337 -14.98 7.68 11.70
N LEU A 338 -15.46 7.44 12.93
CA LEU A 338 -16.61 6.57 13.19
C LEU A 338 -17.87 7.09 12.49
N ASN A 339 -18.12 8.40 12.52
CA ASN A 339 -19.26 8.99 11.83
C ASN A 339 -19.14 8.92 10.29
N LYS A 340 -17.96 9.25 9.75
CA LYS A 340 -17.70 9.22 8.30
C LYS A 340 -17.76 7.80 7.73
N SER A 341 -17.12 6.84 8.39
CA SER A 341 -17.10 5.44 7.93
C SER A 341 -18.47 4.75 8.06
N LYS A 342 -19.38 5.26 8.90
CA LYS A 342 -20.76 4.74 8.99
C LYS A 342 -21.51 4.94 7.68
N LYS A 343 -21.47 6.19 7.16
CA LYS A 343 -22.06 6.55 5.86
C LYS A 343 -21.44 5.74 4.72
N TRP A 344 -20.13 5.51 4.76
CA TRP A 344 -19.45 4.68 3.78
C TRP A 344 -19.98 3.24 3.79
N ALA A 345 -20.07 2.63 4.97
CA ALA A 345 -20.49 1.24 5.14
C ALA A 345 -21.96 1.02 4.71
N GLU A 346 -22.84 2.00 4.93
CA GLU A 346 -24.23 1.95 4.46
C GLU A 346 -24.32 1.87 2.93
N LEU A 347 -23.42 2.53 2.21
CA LEU A 347 -23.33 2.48 0.75
C LEU A 347 -22.54 1.27 0.24
N HIS A 348 -21.61 0.76 1.04
CA HIS A 348 -20.66 -0.29 0.68
C HIS A 348 -20.70 -1.47 1.66
N VAL A 349 -21.89 -2.06 1.86
CA VAL A 349 -22.11 -3.13 2.85
C VAL A 349 -21.22 -4.36 2.64
N ALA A 350 -20.76 -4.60 1.41
CA ALA A 350 -19.82 -5.69 1.10
C ALA A 350 -18.33 -5.31 1.30
N ASP A 351 -18.01 -4.08 1.69
CA ASP A 351 -16.65 -3.63 1.97
C ASP A 351 -16.26 -3.96 3.42
N ASN A 352 -15.96 -5.23 3.60
CA ASN A 352 -15.32 -5.83 4.76
C ASN A 352 -14.19 -4.99 5.38
N CYS A 353 -13.34 -4.38 4.54
CA CYS A 353 -12.21 -3.59 5.05
C CYS A 353 -12.65 -2.35 5.84
N CYS A 354 -13.82 -1.77 5.49
CA CYS A 354 -14.42 -0.68 6.23
C CYS A 354 -14.88 -1.14 7.62
N PHE A 355 -15.54 -2.29 7.74
CA PHE A 355 -15.98 -2.82 9.04
C PHE A 355 -14.79 -3.18 9.95
N GLN A 356 -13.73 -3.74 9.38
CA GLN A 356 -12.48 -3.94 10.13
C GLN A 356 -11.88 -2.62 10.63
N PHE A 357 -11.91 -1.55 9.81
CA PHE A 357 -11.45 -0.23 10.23
C PHE A 357 -12.31 0.33 11.38
N ARG A 358 -13.64 0.22 11.27
CA ARG A 358 -14.57 0.60 12.34
C ARG A 358 -14.28 -0.12 13.65
N ARG A 359 -14.06 -1.44 13.60
CA ARG A 359 -13.65 -2.23 14.77
C ARG A 359 -12.38 -1.68 15.43
N GLN A 360 -11.38 -1.29 14.65
CA GLN A 360 -10.14 -0.71 15.20
C GLN A 360 -10.38 0.67 15.84
N LEU A 361 -11.24 1.50 15.27
CA LEU A 361 -11.63 2.78 15.90
C LEU A 361 -12.33 2.56 17.24
N MET A 362 -13.25 1.60 17.30
CA MET A 362 -13.95 1.23 18.54
C MET A 362 -12.99 0.73 19.63
N LEU A 363 -12.04 -0.13 19.26
CA LEU A 363 -11.00 -0.58 20.18
C LEU A 363 -10.14 0.58 20.66
N LYS A 364 -9.76 1.50 19.76
CA LYS A 364 -9.01 2.69 20.13
C LYS A 364 -9.76 3.57 21.13
N MET A 365 -11.08 3.65 20.98
CA MET A 365 -11.94 4.37 21.91
C MET A 365 -11.90 3.79 23.34
N VAL A 366 -11.90 2.47 23.46
CA VAL A 366 -11.81 1.77 24.75
C VAL A 366 -10.43 1.91 25.39
N GLU A 367 -9.36 1.78 24.61
CA GLU A 367 -7.98 1.89 25.12
C GLU A 367 -7.68 3.25 25.78
N GLY A 368 -8.39 4.32 25.40
CA GLY A 368 -8.23 5.65 25.99
C GLY A 368 -6.90 6.37 25.70
N ASN A 369 -5.94 5.69 25.06
CA ASN A 369 -4.59 6.20 24.77
C ASN A 369 -4.56 7.10 23.53
N PHE A 370 -5.12 8.31 23.63
CA PHE A 370 -5.16 9.27 22.52
C PHE A 370 -3.96 10.24 22.52
N VAL A 371 -3.65 10.78 21.34
CA VAL A 371 -2.73 11.92 21.22
C VAL A 371 -3.37 13.13 21.92
N VAL A 372 -2.69 13.67 22.95
CA VAL A 372 -3.20 14.74 23.80
C VAL A 372 -3.08 16.08 23.08
N HIS A 373 -4.21 16.77 22.92
CA HIS A 373 -4.23 18.21 22.61
C HIS A 373 -4.87 18.93 23.80
N TYR A 374 -4.21 19.99 24.27
CA TYR A 374 -4.69 20.77 25.42
C TYR A 374 -6.08 21.35 25.11
N GLY A 375 -7.05 20.99 25.94
CA GLY A 375 -8.43 21.45 25.83
C GLY A 375 -9.40 20.33 25.47
N ASN A 376 -9.70 19.46 26.42
CA ASN A 376 -11.10 19.07 26.56
C ASN A 376 -11.45 18.72 28.00
N ALA A 377 -12.56 19.30 28.44
CA ALA A 377 -13.13 19.22 29.77
C ALA A 377 -13.55 17.79 30.13
N GLY A 378 -13.66 17.54 31.44
CA GLY A 378 -14.08 16.27 32.01
C GLY A 378 -15.41 15.79 31.45
N PHE A 379 -15.35 14.67 30.75
CA PHE A 379 -16.50 13.87 30.30
C PHE A 379 -16.57 12.61 31.17
N ASP A 380 -17.78 12.10 31.43
CA ASP A 380 -17.93 10.75 31.99
C ASP A 380 -17.65 9.72 30.88
N ILE A 381 -16.37 9.39 30.75
CA ILE A 381 -15.83 8.57 29.68
C ILE A 381 -16.52 7.21 29.59
N LYS A 382 -17.01 6.65 30.70
CA LYS A 382 -17.57 5.29 30.71
C LYS A 382 -18.98 5.23 30.14
N SER A 383 -19.85 6.16 30.54
CA SER A 383 -21.24 6.21 30.09
C SER A 383 -21.36 6.45 28.58
N ASP A 384 -20.57 7.39 28.05
CA ASP A 384 -20.57 7.70 26.62
C ASP A 384 -20.06 6.55 25.75
N MET A 385 -19.08 5.79 26.24
CA MET A 385 -18.53 4.64 25.52
C MET A 385 -19.55 3.51 25.44
N HIS A 386 -20.27 3.24 26.52
CA HIS A 386 -21.32 2.23 26.54
C HIS A 386 -22.41 2.55 25.51
N MET A 387 -22.91 3.79 25.49
CA MET A 387 -23.90 4.25 24.51
C MET A 387 -23.41 4.10 23.06
N LEU A 388 -22.18 4.51 22.79
CA LEU A 388 -21.58 4.42 21.46
C LEU A 388 -21.45 2.96 20.99
N TRP A 389 -21.08 2.06 21.89
CA TRP A 389 -21.03 0.62 21.61
C TRP A 389 -22.42 0.04 21.35
N GLU A 390 -23.41 0.33 22.19
CA GLU A 390 -24.78 -0.14 21.97
C GLU A 390 -25.33 0.31 20.62
N ASP A 391 -25.10 1.57 20.24
CA ASP A 391 -25.58 2.13 18.97
C ASP A 391 -24.91 1.46 17.77
N GLU A 392 -23.62 1.15 17.87
CA GLU A 392 -22.88 0.41 16.84
C GLU A 392 -23.44 -1.01 16.66
N LEU A 393 -23.76 -1.69 17.76
CA LEU A 393 -24.33 -3.04 17.74
C LEU A 393 -25.74 -3.05 17.14
N LYS A 394 -26.61 -2.14 17.58
CA LYS A 394 -27.96 -2.01 17.03
C LYS A 394 -27.92 -1.75 15.52
N TRP A 395 -27.01 -0.89 15.07
CA TRP A 395 -26.82 -0.61 13.65
C TRP A 395 -26.29 -1.82 12.86
N ASN A 396 -25.29 -2.55 13.38
CA ASN A 396 -24.79 -3.77 12.75
C ASN A 396 -25.86 -4.86 12.65
N CYS A 397 -26.68 -5.05 13.69
CA CYS A 397 -27.82 -5.96 13.66
C CYS A 397 -28.82 -5.58 12.56
N SER A 398 -29.13 -4.29 12.43
CA SER A 398 -29.99 -3.80 11.35
C SER A 398 -29.39 -4.11 9.98
N LEU A 399 -28.09 -3.87 9.75
CA LEU A 399 -27.45 -4.19 8.47
C LEU A 399 -27.53 -5.67 8.13
N ILE A 400 -27.30 -6.56 9.08
CA ILE A 400 -27.38 -8.01 8.85
C ILE A 400 -28.79 -8.43 8.46
N GLN A 401 -29.80 -7.89 9.14
CA GLN A 401 -31.20 -8.18 8.83
C GLN A 401 -31.61 -7.69 7.44
N HIS A 402 -31.11 -6.52 7.02
CA HIS A 402 -31.41 -5.94 5.71
C HIS A 402 -30.61 -6.58 4.56
N TYR A 403 -29.37 -7.03 4.82
CA TYR A 403 -28.43 -7.52 3.81
C TYR A 403 -28.04 -8.98 4.03
N ILE A 404 -29.02 -9.87 3.94
CA ILE A 404 -28.87 -11.33 4.12
C ILE A 404 -27.77 -11.90 3.20
N GLY A 405 -26.91 -12.75 3.74
CA GLY A 405 -25.81 -13.38 2.99
C GLY A 405 -24.53 -12.54 2.87
N ARG A 406 -24.49 -11.34 3.48
CA ARG A 406 -23.26 -10.52 3.63
C ARG A 406 -22.68 -10.58 5.04
N GLU A 407 -22.97 -11.66 5.75
CA GLU A 407 -22.75 -11.79 7.19
C GLU A 407 -21.30 -12.08 7.60
N ASN A 408 -20.43 -12.57 6.71
CA ASN A 408 -19.16 -13.23 7.11
C ASN A 408 -18.24 -12.41 8.04
N GLU A 409 -18.19 -11.08 7.95
CA GLU A 409 -17.43 -10.24 8.90
C GLU A 409 -18.29 -9.60 9.99
N LEU A 410 -19.57 -9.34 9.70
CA LEU A 410 -20.56 -8.86 10.68
C LEU A 410 -20.84 -9.93 11.76
N GLN A 411 -20.87 -11.21 11.38
CA GLN A 411 -20.93 -12.37 12.27
C GLN A 411 -19.64 -12.53 13.08
N LEU A 412 -18.49 -12.10 12.58
CA LEU A 412 -17.22 -12.18 13.31
C LEU A 412 -17.20 -11.13 14.44
N LEU A 413 -17.67 -9.91 14.15
CA LEU A 413 -17.96 -8.88 15.16
C LEU A 413 -18.99 -9.36 16.20
N LEU A 414 -20.08 -10.00 15.77
CA LEU A 414 -21.06 -10.64 16.66
C LEU A 414 -20.51 -11.85 17.44
N SER A 415 -19.59 -12.62 16.87
CA SER A 415 -19.03 -13.82 17.51
C SER A 415 -18.07 -13.46 18.65
N CYS A 416 -17.41 -12.30 18.58
CA CYS A 416 -16.69 -11.73 19.72
C CYS A 416 -17.62 -11.32 20.86
N LEU A 417 -18.93 -11.20 20.61
CA LEU A 417 -19.95 -10.77 21.58
C LEU A 417 -20.85 -11.91 22.06
N ASN A 418 -20.87 -13.05 21.36
CA ASN A 418 -21.52 -14.28 21.81
C ASN A 418 -20.63 -15.14 22.72
N ALA A 419 -19.56 -14.60 23.29
CA ALA A 419 -19.06 -15.15 24.55
C ALA A 419 -20.20 -15.03 25.56
N PRO A 420 -20.65 -16.12 26.18
CA PRO A 420 -21.86 -16.11 26.98
C PRO A 420 -21.77 -15.04 28.06
N TYR A 421 -22.68 -14.08 28.00
CA TYR A 421 -22.92 -13.06 29.02
C TYR A 421 -23.17 -13.69 30.41
N ASP A 422 -23.50 -14.98 30.45
CA ASP A 422 -23.83 -15.76 31.65
C ASP A 422 -22.62 -16.36 32.40
N GLU A 423 -21.37 -16.13 31.95
CA GLU A 423 -20.16 -16.63 32.64
C GLU A 423 -19.21 -15.52 33.14
N LEU A 424 -19.56 -14.25 33.00
CA LEU A 424 -18.74 -13.13 33.49
C LEU A 424 -19.34 -12.58 34.78
N GLU A 425 -18.71 -12.88 35.92
CA GLU A 425 -19.02 -12.20 37.19
C GLU A 425 -18.80 -10.69 37.03
N ASP A 426 -19.65 -9.88 37.68
CA ASP A 426 -19.77 -8.41 37.60
C ASP A 426 -18.45 -7.59 37.77
N GLY A 427 -17.30 -8.25 37.95
CA GLY A 427 -15.97 -7.66 37.99
C GLY A 427 -15.15 -7.72 36.69
N GLU A 428 -15.57 -8.47 35.66
CA GLU A 428 -14.77 -8.67 34.42
C GLU A 428 -15.12 -7.72 33.27
N ILE A 429 -15.86 -6.64 33.55
CA ILE A 429 -16.16 -5.55 32.58
C ILE A 429 -15.08 -4.44 32.63
N GLN A 430 -13.90 -4.68 33.23
CA GLN A 430 -12.80 -3.71 33.28
C GLN A 430 -11.87 -3.74 32.07
#